data_AF-A0A1K1LZ55-F1
#
_entry.id   AF-A0A1K1LZ55-F1
#
_cell.length_a   1.000
_cell.length_b   1.000
_cell.length_c   1.000
_cell.angle_alpha   90.00
_cell.angle_beta   90.00
_cell.angle_gamma   90.00
#
_symmetry.space_group_name_H-M   'P 1'
#
loop_
_entity.id
_entity.type
_entity.pdbx_description
1 polymer ?
#
loop_
_entity_poly.entity_id
_entity_poly.type
_entity_poly.pdbx_seq_one_letter_code
_entity_poly.pdbx_strand_id
1 'polypeptide(L)'
;MNVVQQFNERKQKALQVTKMPITAIGPKWYDTAKIALEYSSCLSLGISPGELKKLLVRKPEDLTMMDFALLSNNLEGKSAKDLGVSIDEYVALLESGAEAVSQWQELSGEIDDQIKKELAEEAIKAKEEALNNPLGSFSAKPAQA
;
A
#
# COMPACT_ATOMS: atom_id res chain seq x y z
N MET A 1 -16.40 -1.39 -13.07
CA MET A 1 -15.52 -1.53 -11.89
C MET A 1 -16.37 -1.35 -10.64
N ASN A 2 -16.30 -2.26 -9.68
CA ASN A 2 -17.09 -2.14 -8.45
C ASN A 2 -16.37 -1.24 -7.40
N VAL A 3 -17.07 -0.83 -6.35
CA VAL A 3 -16.54 0.09 -5.32
C VAL A 3 -15.31 -0.49 -4.62
N VAL A 4 -15.26 -1.81 -4.41
CA VAL A 4 -14.12 -2.50 -3.77
C VAL A 4 -12.87 -2.44 -4.66
N GLN A 5 -13.03 -2.66 -5.96
CA GLN A 5 -11.94 -2.52 -6.94
C GLN A 5 -11.43 -1.08 -6.99
N GLN A 6 -12.32 -0.10 -7.02
CA GLN A 6 -11.94 1.32 -6.98
C GLN A 6 -11.16 1.66 -5.70
N PHE A 7 -11.64 1.20 -4.55
CA PHE A 7 -10.95 1.39 -3.27
C PHE A 7 -9.55 0.79 -3.30
N ASN A 8 -9.42 -0.48 -3.71
CA ASN A 8 -8.13 -1.17 -3.76
C ASN A 8 -7.14 -0.50 -4.72
N GLU A 9 -7.59 -0.09 -5.91
CA GLU A 9 -6.74 0.62 -6.88
C GLU A 9 -6.28 1.99 -6.37
N ARG A 10 -7.18 2.76 -5.73
CA ARG A 10 -6.83 4.05 -5.13
C ARG A 10 -5.87 3.87 -3.96
N LYS A 11 -6.10 2.87 -3.09
CA LYS A 11 -5.24 2.55 -1.97
C LYS A 11 -3.84 2.16 -2.45
N GLN A 12 -3.76 1.26 -3.43
CA GLN A 12 -2.49 0.85 -4.02
C GLN A 12 -1.71 2.05 -4.57
N LYS A 13 -2.37 2.93 -5.33
CA LYS A 13 -1.75 4.15 -5.87
C LYS A 13 -1.26 5.07 -4.75
N ALA A 14 -2.10 5.33 -3.74
CA ALA A 14 -1.74 6.18 -2.61
C ALA A 14 -0.50 5.66 -1.88
N LEU A 15 -0.48 4.36 -1.52
CA LEU A 15 0.66 3.75 -0.84
C LEU A 15 1.95 3.75 -1.67
N GLN A 16 1.85 3.71 -3.02
CA GLN A 16 3.00 3.77 -3.92
C GLN A 16 3.60 5.17 -4.10
N VAL A 17 2.88 6.23 -3.74
CA VAL A 17 3.36 7.62 -3.89
C VAL A 17 3.62 8.30 -2.55
N THR A 18 2.94 7.89 -1.48
CA THR A 18 3.15 8.44 -0.14
C THR A 18 4.47 7.94 0.43
N LYS A 19 5.33 8.88 0.83
CA LYS A 19 6.61 8.57 1.49
C LYS A 19 6.36 8.05 2.92
N MET A 20 7.17 7.08 3.34
CA MET A 20 7.19 6.62 4.73
C MET A 20 7.97 7.63 5.60
N PRO A 21 7.45 8.02 6.77
CA PRO A 21 8.24 8.77 7.75
C PRO A 21 9.42 7.92 8.25
N ILE A 22 10.64 8.36 7.94
CA ILE A 22 11.86 7.60 8.27
C ILE A 22 12.29 7.72 9.74
N THR A 23 11.66 8.60 10.51
CA THR A 23 12.08 8.93 11.87
C THR A 23 12.08 7.73 12.83
N ALA A 24 11.29 6.69 12.51
CA ALA A 24 11.21 5.45 13.29
C ALA A 24 12.00 4.28 12.68
N ILE A 25 12.62 4.43 11.51
CA ILE A 25 13.35 3.33 10.84
C ILE A 25 14.83 3.39 11.26
N GLY A 26 15.23 2.46 12.14
CA GLY A 26 16.63 2.31 12.53
C GLY A 26 17.52 1.81 11.38
N PRO A 27 18.78 2.26 11.25
CA PRO A 27 19.70 1.79 10.20
C PRO A 27 19.88 0.27 10.20
N LYS A 28 20.04 -0.34 11.39
CA LYS A 28 20.20 -1.78 11.55
C LYS A 28 18.96 -2.57 11.07
N TRP A 29 17.76 -2.05 11.33
CA TRP A 29 16.52 -2.63 10.83
C TRP A 29 16.49 -2.61 9.31
N TYR A 30 16.82 -1.46 8.73
CA TYR A 30 16.80 -1.28 7.28
C TYR A 30 17.79 -2.21 6.58
N ASP A 31 19.05 -2.25 7.04
CA ASP A 31 20.07 -3.13 6.48
C ASP A 31 19.65 -4.60 6.56
N THR A 32 19.04 -5.01 7.67
CA THR A 32 18.55 -6.39 7.82
C THR A 32 17.36 -6.70 6.92
N ALA A 33 16.41 -5.76 6.78
CA ALA A 33 15.29 -5.91 5.86
C ALA A 33 15.78 -6.02 4.40
N LYS A 34 16.89 -5.37 4.06
CA LYS A 34 17.54 -5.48 2.75
C LYS A 34 18.20 -6.83 2.54
N ILE A 35 18.92 -7.34 3.54
CA ILE A 35 19.44 -8.71 3.53
C ILE A 35 18.29 -9.71 3.33
N ALA A 36 17.18 -9.54 4.05
CA ALA A 36 16.00 -10.39 3.91
C ALA A 36 15.44 -10.39 2.46
N LEU A 37 15.52 -9.26 1.74
CA LEU A 37 15.08 -9.18 0.34
C LEU A 37 15.98 -9.96 -0.62
N GLU A 38 17.29 -10.01 -0.36
CA GLU A 38 18.24 -10.75 -1.21
C GLU A 38 17.93 -12.25 -1.22
N TYR A 39 17.38 -12.79 -0.13
CA TYR A 39 16.92 -14.17 -0.01
C TYR A 39 15.47 -14.39 -0.45
N SER A 40 14.88 -13.44 -1.17
CA SER A 40 13.46 -13.48 -1.52
C SER A 40 13.24 -13.47 -3.03
N SER A 41 12.26 -14.24 -3.48
CA SER A 41 11.90 -14.30 -4.89
C SER A 41 10.89 -13.20 -5.23
N CYS A 42 10.92 -12.73 -6.47
CA CYS A 42 9.91 -11.80 -7.00
C CYS A 42 8.48 -12.36 -6.83
N LEU A 43 8.32 -13.67 -7.03
CA LEU A 43 7.04 -14.36 -6.91
C LEU A 43 6.51 -14.35 -5.47
N SER A 44 7.36 -14.63 -4.48
CA SER A 44 6.94 -14.61 -3.06
C SER A 44 6.57 -13.22 -2.58
N LEU A 45 7.15 -12.18 -3.20
CA LEU A 45 6.87 -10.78 -2.87
C LEU A 45 5.71 -10.20 -3.71
N GLY A 46 5.25 -10.90 -4.74
CA GLY A 46 4.20 -10.42 -5.64
C GLY A 46 4.62 -9.21 -6.48
N ILE A 47 5.92 -9.03 -6.74
CA ILE A 47 6.47 -7.88 -7.50
C ILE A 47 7.26 -8.34 -8.72
N SER A 48 7.49 -7.43 -9.66
CA SER A 48 8.35 -7.67 -10.81
C SER A 48 9.85 -7.65 -10.45
N PRO A 49 10.73 -8.26 -11.26
CA PRO A 49 12.18 -8.15 -11.09
C PRO A 49 12.70 -6.71 -11.13
N GLY A 50 12.04 -5.82 -11.86
CA GLY A 50 12.38 -4.40 -11.91
C GLY A 50 12.08 -3.69 -10.60
N GLU A 51 10.96 -3.99 -9.97
CA GLU A 51 10.59 -3.46 -8.65
C GLU A 51 11.51 -3.99 -7.56
N LEU A 52 11.85 -5.28 -7.58
CA LEU A 52 12.82 -5.85 -6.63
C LEU A 52 14.18 -5.14 -6.73
N LYS A 53 14.70 -4.95 -7.94
CA LYS A 53 15.96 -4.20 -8.16
C LYS A 53 15.88 -2.77 -7.64
N LYS A 54 14.77 -2.06 -7.88
CA LYS A 54 14.55 -0.71 -7.35
C LYS A 54 14.57 -0.72 -5.82
N LEU A 55 13.88 -1.67 -5.20
CA LEU A 55 13.82 -1.79 -3.75
C LEU A 55 15.20 -2.08 -3.14
N LEU A 56 16.03 -2.91 -3.81
CA LEU A 56 17.40 -3.23 -3.40
C LEU A 56 18.39 -2.05 -3.48
N VAL A 57 18.12 -1.00 -4.26
CA VAL A 57 18.99 0.19 -4.32
C VAL A 57 18.38 1.44 -3.70
N ARG A 58 17.11 1.38 -3.29
CA ARG A 58 16.41 2.50 -2.67
C ARG A 58 17.08 2.89 -1.35
N LYS A 59 17.07 4.18 -1.06
CA LYS A 59 17.53 4.74 0.21
C LYS A 59 16.36 4.87 1.20
N PRO A 60 16.60 4.83 2.52
CA PRO A 60 15.54 4.97 3.53
C PRO A 60 14.63 6.18 3.28
N GLU A 61 15.19 7.35 2.98
CA GLU A 61 14.48 8.63 2.75
C GLU A 61 13.54 8.64 1.52
N ASP A 62 13.68 7.64 0.66
CA ASP A 62 12.88 7.48 -0.56
C ASP A 62 11.90 6.30 -0.46
N LEU A 63 11.82 5.62 0.68
CA LEU A 63 10.83 4.57 0.88
C LEU A 63 9.41 5.15 0.79
N THR A 64 8.59 4.52 -0.04
CA THR A 64 7.15 4.71 -0.01
C THR A 64 6.54 3.83 1.06
N MET A 65 5.28 4.10 1.42
CA MET A 65 4.53 3.22 2.31
C MET A 65 4.42 1.80 1.76
N MET A 66 4.32 1.63 0.43
CA MET A 66 4.33 0.32 -0.21
C MET A 66 5.70 -0.38 -0.09
N ASP A 67 6.80 0.35 -0.31
CA ASP A 67 8.15 -0.21 -0.16
C ASP A 67 8.38 -0.68 1.29
N PHE A 68 7.96 0.12 2.28
CA PHE A 68 8.05 -0.24 3.69
C PHE A 68 7.24 -1.49 4.02
N ALA A 69 6.00 -1.60 3.54
CA ALA A 69 5.16 -2.78 3.76
C ALA A 69 5.80 -4.06 3.20
N LEU A 70 6.40 -3.98 2.00
CA LEU A 70 7.14 -5.09 1.40
C LEU A 70 8.35 -5.50 2.25
N LEU A 71 9.12 -4.52 2.73
CA LEU A 71 10.29 -4.77 3.59
C LEU A 71 9.90 -5.40 4.92
N SER A 72 8.90 -4.82 5.61
CA SER A 72 8.47 -5.27 6.93
C SER A 72 7.89 -6.68 6.89
N ASN A 73 6.95 -6.93 5.98
CA ASN A 73 6.34 -8.25 5.83
C ASN A 73 7.37 -9.32 5.43
N ASN A 74 8.32 -8.94 4.58
CA ASN A 74 9.37 -9.86 4.19
C ASN A 74 10.31 -10.20 5.36
N LEU A 75 10.69 -9.20 6.17
CA LEU A 75 11.53 -9.41 7.35
C LEU A 75 10.85 -10.31 8.40
N GLU A 76 9.56 -10.06 8.69
CA GLU A 76 8.75 -10.91 9.58
C GLU A 76 8.63 -12.35 9.06
N GLY A 77 8.65 -12.54 7.74
CA GLY A 77 8.63 -13.85 7.10
C GLY A 77 9.97 -14.61 7.14
N LYS A 78 11.05 -14.03 7.68
CA LYS A 78 12.36 -14.69 7.82
C LYS A 78 12.64 -15.11 9.26
N SER A 79 13.34 -16.22 9.43
CA SER A 79 13.88 -16.60 10.73
C SER A 79 15.23 -15.94 11.00
N ALA A 80 15.63 -15.86 12.28
CA ALA A 80 16.96 -15.42 12.68
C ALA A 80 18.08 -16.19 11.96
N LYS A 81 17.87 -17.49 11.72
CA LYS A 81 18.80 -18.35 10.98
C LYS A 81 18.93 -17.94 9.51
N ASP A 82 17.83 -17.59 8.85
CA ASP A 82 17.85 -17.16 7.45
C ASP A 82 18.60 -15.83 7.29
N LEU A 83 18.58 -15.00 8.33
CA LEU A 83 19.24 -13.69 8.38
C LEU A 83 20.66 -13.76 8.92
N GLY A 84 21.11 -14.92 9.42
CA GLY A 84 22.45 -15.10 9.99
C GLY A 84 22.69 -14.34 11.30
N VAL A 85 21.63 -14.05 12.07
CA VAL A 85 21.69 -13.32 13.35
C VAL A 85 21.32 -14.22 14.51
N SER A 86 21.67 -13.82 15.73
CA SER A 86 21.17 -14.50 16.94
C SER A 86 19.66 -14.24 17.14
N ILE A 87 19.00 -15.11 17.93
CA ILE A 87 17.58 -14.92 18.27
C ILE A 87 17.36 -13.58 18.99
N ASP A 88 18.24 -13.24 19.95
CA ASP A 88 18.14 -12.00 20.70
C ASP A 88 18.27 -10.76 19.79
N GLU A 89 19.18 -10.81 18.81
CA GLU A 89 19.29 -9.74 17.81
C GLU A 89 18.07 -9.66 16.90
N TYR A 90 17.50 -10.80 16.51
CA TYR A 90 16.28 -10.83 15.72
C TYR A 90 15.09 -10.21 16.46
N VAL A 91 14.92 -10.53 17.75
CA VAL A 91 13.87 -9.92 18.59
C VAL A 91 14.08 -8.41 18.71
N ALA A 92 15.30 -7.97 19.01
CA ALA A 92 15.63 -6.54 19.10
C ALA A 92 15.41 -5.81 17.76
N LEU A 93 15.65 -6.47 16.63
CA LEU A 93 15.33 -5.94 15.30
C LEU A 93 13.83 -5.76 15.12
N LEU A 94 13.01 -6.78 15.42
CA LEU A 94 11.55 -6.67 15.31
C LEU A 94 11.00 -5.56 16.22
N GLU A 95 11.49 -5.47 17.45
CA GLU A 95 11.13 -4.40 18.38
C GLU A 95 11.49 -3.02 17.83
N SER A 96 12.67 -2.87 17.24
CA SER A 96 13.09 -1.60 16.62
C SER A 96 12.22 -1.17 15.43
N GLY A 97 11.55 -2.11 14.77
CA GLY A 97 10.62 -1.84 13.67
C GLY A 97 9.20 -1.52 14.13
N ALA A 98 8.83 -1.81 15.38
CA ALA A 98 7.45 -1.73 15.86
C ALA A 98 6.88 -0.31 15.81
N GLU A 99 7.68 0.70 16.10
CA GLU A 99 7.27 2.11 15.99
C GLU A 99 6.99 2.49 14.53
N ALA A 100 7.86 2.08 13.60
CA ALA A 100 7.66 2.33 12.17
C ALA A 100 6.41 1.60 11.63
N VAL A 101 6.15 0.37 12.09
CA VAL A 101 4.92 -0.37 11.75
C VAL A 101 3.69 0.35 12.27
N SER A 102 3.74 0.87 13.50
CA SER A 102 2.62 1.62 14.10
C SER A 102 2.32 2.89 13.31
N GLN A 103 3.35 3.65 12.93
CA GLN A 103 3.21 4.84 12.08
C GLN A 103 2.65 4.50 10.69
N TRP A 104 3.09 3.38 10.10
CA TRP A 104 2.56 2.91 8.82
C TRP A 104 1.06 2.58 8.93
N GLN A 105 0.64 1.92 10.02
CA GLN A 105 -0.76 1.56 10.25
C GLN A 105 -1.64 2.80 10.41
N GLU A 106 -1.19 3.80 11.16
CA GLU A 106 -1.90 5.07 11.34
C GLU A 106 -2.12 5.77 9.99
N LEU A 107 -1.05 6.02 9.23
CA LEU A 107 -1.12 6.68 7.92
C LEU A 107 -1.93 5.88 6.90
N SER A 108 -1.84 4.54 6.94
CA SER A 108 -2.62 3.66 6.06
C SER A 108 -4.11 3.74 6.40
N GLY A 109 -4.45 3.88 7.69
CA GLY A 109 -5.80 4.15 8.16
C GLY A 109 -6.35 5.49 7.69
N GLU A 110 -5.53 6.56 7.77
CA GLU A 110 -5.91 7.88 7.27
C GLU A 110 -6.19 7.86 5.76
N ILE A 111 -5.34 7.19 4.98
CA ILE A 111 -5.53 6.98 3.54
C ILE A 111 -6.85 6.22 3.29
N ASP A 112 -7.11 5.16 4.05
CA ASP A 112 -8.33 4.37 3.90
C ASP A 112 -9.58 5.23 4.14
N ASP A 113 -9.57 6.05 5.18
CA ASP A 113 -10.71 6.89 5.53
C ASP A 113 -10.92 8.04 4.53
N GLN A 114 -9.83 8.63 4.02
CA GLN A 114 -9.89 9.59 2.93
C GLN A 114 -10.53 8.98 1.68
N ILE A 115 -10.07 7.81 1.23
CA ILE A 115 -10.61 7.15 0.03
C ILE A 115 -12.08 6.78 0.21
N LYS A 116 -12.46 6.25 1.38
CA LYS A 116 -13.87 5.94 1.68
C LYS A 116 -14.75 7.19 1.58
N LYS A 117 -14.28 8.32 2.12
CA LYS A 117 -14.99 9.59 2.06
C LYS A 117 -15.15 10.08 0.62
N GLU A 118 -14.09 10.07 -0.17
CA GLU A 118 -14.13 10.46 -1.59
C GLU A 118 -15.12 9.60 -2.39
N LEU A 119 -15.09 8.27 -2.21
CA LEU A 119 -16.01 7.36 -2.89
C LEU A 119 -17.47 7.58 -2.45
N ALA A 120 -17.71 7.90 -1.19
CA ALA A 120 -19.04 8.22 -0.69
C ALA A 120 -19.56 9.54 -1.29
N GLU A 121 -18.73 10.58 -1.34
CA GLU A 121 -19.07 11.87 -1.95
C GLU A 121 -19.35 11.74 -3.46
N GLU A 122 -18.55 10.96 -4.19
CA GLU A 122 -18.79 10.65 -5.60
C GLU A 122 -20.12 9.91 -5.81
N ALA A 123 -20.44 8.95 -4.95
CA ALA A 123 -21.70 8.21 -5.02
C ALA A 123 -22.93 9.09 -4.71
N ILE A 124 -22.79 10.06 -3.80
CA ILE A 124 -23.84 11.05 -3.50
C ILE A 124 -24.06 11.96 -4.72
N LYS A 125 -22.99 12.54 -5.26
CA LYS A 125 -23.07 13.43 -6.44
C LYS A 125 -23.67 12.72 -7.64
N ALA A 126 -23.26 11.48 -7.93
CA ALA A 126 -23.81 10.71 -9.03
C ALA A 126 -25.32 10.44 -8.87
N LYS A 127 -25.81 10.23 -7.64
CA LYS A 127 -27.24 10.09 -7.35
C LYS A 127 -27.99 11.40 -7.54
N GLU A 128 -27.44 12.53 -7.08
CA GLU A 128 -28.04 13.86 -7.24
C GLU A 128 -28.14 14.26 -8.72
N GLU A 129 -27.10 14.00 -9.52
CA GLU A 129 -27.08 14.23 -10.96
C GLU A 129 -28.13 13.37 -11.70
N ALA A 130 -28.26 12.10 -11.32
CA ALA A 130 -29.28 11.21 -11.88
C ALA A 130 -30.71 11.66 -11.53
N LEU A 131 -30.91 12.22 -10.34
CA LEU A 131 -32.21 12.74 -9.90
C LEU A 131 -32.59 14.05 -10.61
N ASN A 132 -31.60 14.91 -10.85
CA ASN A 132 -31.78 16.23 -11.47
C ASN A 132 -31.86 16.20 -13.00
N ASN A 133 -31.61 15.05 -13.65
CA ASN A 133 -31.63 14.91 -15.11
C ASN A 133 -32.42 13.66 -15.59
N PRO A 134 -33.73 13.54 -15.29
CA PRO A 134 -34.50 12.30 -15.55
C PRO A 134 -34.85 12.02 -17.03
N LEU A 135 -34.49 12.90 -17.98
CA LEU A 135 -35.09 12.93 -19.34
C LEU A 135 -34.26 12.36 -20.50
N GLY A 136 -33.27 11.51 -20.23
CA GLY A 136 -32.48 10.87 -21.29
C GLY A 136 -33.16 9.74 -22.09
N SER A 137 -34.37 9.28 -21.73
CA SER A 137 -34.94 8.04 -22.33
C SER A 137 -36.40 8.10 -22.82
N PHE A 138 -37.00 9.27 -23.04
CA PHE A 138 -38.35 9.36 -23.65
C PHE A 138 -38.36 10.25 -24.89
N SER A 139 -37.82 9.75 -25.99
CA SER A 139 -38.17 10.21 -27.34
C SER A 139 -37.85 9.13 -28.39
N ALA A 140 -38.51 7.98 -28.28
CA ALA A 140 -38.77 7.16 -29.46
C ALA A 140 -40.14 7.60 -30.01
N LYS A 141 -40.11 8.23 -31.19
CA LYS A 141 -41.28 8.72 -31.94
C LYS A 141 -42.41 7.67 -32.03
N PRO A 142 -43.69 8.07 -31.96
CA PRO A 142 -44.75 7.21 -32.46
C PRO A 142 -44.62 7.15 -33.99
N ALA A 143 -44.51 5.93 -34.53
CA ALA A 143 -44.67 5.68 -35.95
C ALA A 143 -46.09 6.10 -36.35
N GLN A 144 -46.21 7.12 -37.21
CA GLN A 144 -47.47 7.42 -37.89
C GLN A 144 -47.68 6.39 -39.00
N ALA A 145 -48.90 5.86 -39.02
CA ALA A 145 -49.43 4.85 -39.93
C ALA A 145 -49.67 5.38 -41.34
#